data_AF-A0A6A4QJ15-F1
#
_entry.id   AF-A0A6A4QJ15-F1
#
_cell.length_a   1.000
_cell.length_b   1.000
_cell.length_c   1.000
_cell.angle_alpha   90.00
_cell.angle_beta   90.00
_cell.angle_gamma   90.00
#
_symmetry.space_group_name_H-M   'P 1'
#
loop_
_entity.id
_entity.type
_entity.pdbx_description
1 polymer ?
#
loop_
_entity_poly.entity_id
_entity_poly.type
_entity_poly.pdbx_seq_one_letter_code
_entity_poly.pdbx_strand_id
1 'polypeptide(L)'
;MFHQIIQDYSNEFYLFNNVLFQRNRNPNLQWALSIGPITTVIIGGFSSYLVKGQQHGIQIVGHLDKGINPLSMKDLNFESKYLPSILKAGFITSIWSLAEGITVGRNFAEVDNSSYVENKDMIAFGLMNLCGSFTSCYLTTGPFSKTAMNCNAGCKTAMSNMVQAFLMAFILQFLAPFFYYTPLFALSAITVSTMMGLINYTEAIHLYKVDKFDFIICMAAFLGVIFGALDIGLMLSVGFSVLRALSYVARPAICTLGMLPDLGIYRDVDQYNASTFPGVLIIQLGAPIFFANCTYIRERIMSYIRSEQESNGSIVEQIILDMSGVTSIDTTAIQGLLETNKIFEMNGMKMSIVNPRMEVLEKLIASRFVDKIGKNSFFLTLDDAVKASIYSLRESKTNDDEDAFRETSV
;
A
#
# COMPACT_ATOMS: atom_id res chain seq x y z
N MET A 1 4.24 25.02 -40.72
CA MET A 1 4.63 23.60 -40.58
C MET A 1 4.49 23.12 -39.13
N PHE A 2 5.28 23.59 -38.15
CA PHE A 2 5.10 23.22 -36.73
C PHE A 2 3.72 23.58 -36.16
N HIS A 3 3.19 24.75 -36.50
CA HIS A 3 1.86 25.18 -36.03
C HIS A 3 0.71 24.34 -36.62
N GLN A 4 0.92 23.79 -37.82
CA GLN A 4 -0.05 22.97 -38.56
C GLN A 4 -0.08 21.54 -38.02
N ILE A 5 1.11 21.00 -37.70
CA ILE A 5 1.27 19.72 -37.00
C ILE A 5 0.61 19.77 -35.61
N ILE A 6 0.85 20.83 -34.84
CA ILE A 6 0.21 21.01 -33.50
C ILE A 6 -1.32 21.12 -33.62
N GLN A 7 -1.83 21.73 -34.69
CA GLN A 7 -3.26 21.92 -34.89
C GLN A 7 -3.96 20.64 -35.39
N ASP A 8 -3.27 19.82 -36.19
CA ASP A 8 -3.72 18.48 -36.58
C ASP A 8 -3.71 17.52 -35.37
N TYR A 9 -2.65 17.54 -34.54
CA TYR A 9 -2.62 16.76 -33.30
C TYR A 9 -3.69 17.21 -32.29
N SER A 10 -3.96 18.51 -32.21
CA SER A 10 -5.04 19.07 -31.38
C SER A 10 -6.40 18.55 -31.87
N ASN A 11 -6.68 18.63 -33.17
CA ASN A 11 -7.96 18.19 -33.73
C ASN A 11 -8.15 16.67 -33.64
N GLU A 12 -7.10 15.86 -33.87
CA GLU A 12 -7.15 14.41 -33.65
C GLU A 12 -7.34 14.08 -32.16
N PHE A 13 -6.68 14.81 -31.25
CA PHE A 13 -6.87 14.66 -29.81
C PHE A 13 -8.30 15.03 -29.40
N TYR A 14 -8.90 16.10 -29.92
CA TYR A 14 -10.30 16.48 -29.66
C TYR A 14 -11.30 15.47 -30.23
N LEU A 15 -11.08 14.94 -31.44
CA LEU A 15 -11.92 13.88 -32.03
C LEU A 15 -11.83 12.58 -31.23
N PHE A 16 -10.62 12.19 -30.84
CA PHE A 16 -10.37 10.99 -30.07
C PHE A 16 -10.93 11.08 -28.64
N ASN A 17 -10.81 12.24 -28.00
CA ASN A 17 -11.41 12.51 -26.69
C ASN A 17 -12.95 12.55 -26.78
N ASN A 18 -13.53 13.02 -27.90
CA ASN A 18 -14.97 12.94 -28.14
C ASN A 18 -15.47 11.50 -28.33
N VAL A 19 -14.69 10.64 -28.98
CA VAL A 19 -14.99 9.20 -29.12
C VAL A 19 -14.89 8.48 -27.78
N LEU A 20 -13.86 8.78 -26.98
CA LEU A 20 -13.70 8.29 -25.61
C LEU A 20 -14.73 8.88 -24.62
N PHE A 21 -15.27 10.07 -24.89
CA PHE A 21 -16.34 10.68 -24.10
C PHE A 21 -17.72 10.11 -24.47
N GLN A 22 -17.98 9.85 -25.76
CA GLN A 22 -19.17 9.13 -26.22
C GLN A 22 -19.21 7.66 -25.78
N ARG A 23 -18.04 7.07 -25.43
CA ARG A 23 -17.85 5.74 -24.81
C ARG A 23 -18.75 5.49 -23.59
N ASN A 24 -18.87 6.46 -22.69
CA ASN A 24 -19.64 6.30 -21.46
C ASN A 24 -21.15 6.42 -21.68
N ARG A 25 -21.60 6.74 -22.90
CA ARG A 25 -22.99 7.09 -23.19
C ARG A 25 -23.73 6.11 -24.11
N ASN A 26 -23.04 5.28 -24.89
CA ASN A 26 -23.69 4.33 -25.80
C ASN A 26 -23.01 2.94 -25.83
N PRO A 27 -23.68 1.87 -25.37
CA PRO A 27 -23.15 0.49 -25.41
C PRO A 27 -22.96 -0.04 -26.84
N ASN A 28 -23.66 0.52 -27.83
CA ASN A 28 -23.56 0.09 -29.23
C ASN A 28 -22.25 0.51 -29.95
N LEU A 29 -21.48 1.45 -29.39
CA LEU A 29 -20.20 1.90 -29.96
C LEU A 29 -18.98 1.08 -29.49
N GLN A 30 -19.17 0.10 -28.60
CA GLN A 30 -18.08 -0.75 -28.08
C GLN A 30 -17.39 -1.57 -29.20
N TRP A 31 -18.13 -2.00 -30.22
CA TRP A 31 -17.62 -2.76 -31.36
C TRP A 31 -16.61 -1.97 -32.21
N ALA A 32 -16.78 -0.65 -32.30
CA ALA A 32 -15.89 0.22 -33.07
C ALA A 32 -14.46 0.24 -32.48
N LEU A 33 -14.34 0.09 -31.15
CA LEU A 33 -13.06 0.04 -30.47
C LEU A 33 -12.31 -1.28 -30.73
N SER A 34 -13.05 -2.40 -30.78
CA SER A 34 -12.49 -3.73 -31.07
C SER A 34 -12.02 -3.87 -32.52
N ILE A 35 -12.71 -3.21 -33.46
CA ILE A 35 -12.38 -3.22 -34.89
C ILE A 35 -11.25 -2.25 -35.21
N GLY A 36 -11.10 -1.16 -34.42
CA GLY A 36 -10.10 -0.11 -34.60
C GLY A 36 -8.71 -0.61 -34.95
N PRO A 37 -8.04 -1.40 -34.08
CA PRO A 37 -6.70 -1.91 -34.35
C PRO A 37 -6.59 -2.71 -35.66
N ILE A 38 -7.59 -3.55 -35.95
CA ILE A 38 -7.63 -4.36 -37.18
C ILE A 38 -7.75 -3.46 -38.41
N THR A 39 -8.67 -2.51 -38.40
CA THR A 39 -8.84 -1.55 -39.50
C THR A 39 -7.61 -0.67 -39.69
N THR A 40 -6.98 -0.22 -38.61
CA THR A 40 -5.75 0.59 -38.67
C THR A 40 -4.60 -0.21 -39.29
N VAL A 41 -4.45 -1.50 -38.97
CA VAL A 41 -3.45 -2.36 -39.60
C VAL A 41 -3.76 -2.60 -41.08
N ILE A 42 -5.01 -2.90 -41.44
CA ILE A 42 -5.40 -3.17 -42.84
C ILE A 42 -5.23 -1.91 -43.69
N ILE A 43 -5.80 -0.78 -43.27
CA ILE A 43 -5.73 0.49 -43.99
C ILE A 43 -4.30 1.01 -44.03
N GLY A 44 -3.57 0.94 -42.91
CA GLY A 44 -2.17 1.35 -42.82
C GLY A 44 -1.28 0.51 -43.74
N GLY A 45 -1.46 -0.82 -43.74
CA GLY A 45 -0.72 -1.73 -44.62
C GLY A 45 -1.03 -1.50 -46.09
N PHE A 46 -2.31 -1.35 -46.45
CA PHE A 46 -2.73 -1.08 -47.83
C PHE A 46 -2.22 0.28 -48.33
N SER A 47 -2.31 1.32 -47.50
CA SER A 47 -1.83 2.67 -47.85
C SER A 47 -0.31 2.70 -48.00
N SER A 48 0.41 2.04 -47.09
CA SER A 48 1.87 1.88 -47.16
C SER A 48 2.30 1.14 -48.44
N TYR A 49 1.55 0.11 -48.83
CA TYR A 49 1.78 -0.61 -50.09
C TYR A 49 1.56 0.27 -51.32
N LEU A 50 0.44 0.98 -51.41
CA LEU A 50 0.10 1.84 -52.56
C LEU A 50 1.12 2.97 -52.78
N VAL A 51 1.54 3.63 -51.70
CA VAL A 51 2.47 4.77 -51.74
C VAL A 51 3.93 4.31 -51.91
N LYS A 52 4.19 3.00 -51.94
CA LYS A 52 5.54 2.44 -51.82
C LYS A 52 6.27 3.06 -50.64
N GLY A 53 5.66 3.02 -49.46
CA GLY A 53 6.08 3.74 -48.26
C GLY A 53 7.55 3.54 -47.88
N GLN A 54 8.13 2.37 -48.18
CA GLN A 54 9.55 2.10 -48.00
C GLN A 54 10.46 3.06 -48.77
N GLN A 55 10.07 3.47 -49.99
CA GLN A 55 10.83 4.43 -50.80
C GLN A 55 10.77 5.85 -50.24
N HIS A 56 9.78 6.12 -49.40
CA HIS A 56 9.55 7.41 -48.75
C HIS A 56 9.98 7.41 -47.27
N GLY A 57 10.72 6.40 -46.82
CA GLY A 57 11.27 6.32 -45.45
C GLY A 57 10.29 5.85 -44.38
N ILE A 58 9.10 5.35 -44.75
CA ILE A 58 8.16 4.76 -43.79
C ILE A 58 8.70 3.40 -43.33
N GLN A 59 9.00 3.29 -42.03
CA GLN A 59 9.40 2.02 -41.43
C GLN A 59 8.21 1.08 -41.36
N ILE A 60 8.38 -0.13 -41.89
CA ILE A 60 7.40 -1.21 -41.87
C ILE A 60 7.91 -2.37 -41.01
N VAL A 61 7.02 -3.26 -40.60
CA VAL A 61 7.36 -4.47 -39.82
C VAL A 61 8.37 -5.35 -40.56
N GLY A 62 8.20 -5.56 -41.87
CA GLY A 62 9.10 -6.36 -42.67
C GLY A 62 8.85 -7.86 -42.54
N HIS A 63 9.90 -8.67 -42.79
CA HIS A 63 9.76 -10.13 -42.83
C HIS A 63 9.42 -10.70 -41.46
N LEU A 64 8.36 -11.51 -41.41
CA LEU A 64 7.95 -12.28 -40.24
C LEU A 64 8.03 -13.76 -40.59
N ASP A 65 8.76 -14.52 -39.78
CA ASP A 65 8.86 -15.96 -39.95
C ASP A 65 7.49 -16.60 -39.76
N LYS A 66 7.11 -17.43 -40.72
CA LYS A 66 5.81 -18.10 -40.74
C LYS A 66 5.87 -19.35 -39.86
N GLY A 67 4.84 -19.53 -39.04
CA GLY A 67 4.61 -20.74 -38.26
C GLY A 67 4.86 -20.58 -36.77
N ILE A 68 4.80 -21.70 -36.07
CA ILE A 68 4.99 -21.77 -34.62
C ILE A 68 6.47 -22.01 -34.34
N ASN A 69 7.02 -21.34 -33.32
CA ASN A 69 8.40 -21.56 -32.90
C ASN A 69 8.65 -23.05 -32.60
N PRO A 70 9.77 -23.62 -33.09
CA PRO A 70 10.15 -24.98 -32.72
C PRO A 70 10.48 -25.06 -31.22
N LEU A 71 10.46 -26.28 -30.67
CA LEU A 71 10.89 -26.51 -29.29
C LEU A 71 12.36 -26.09 -29.12
N SER A 72 12.62 -25.20 -28.17
CA SER A 72 13.94 -24.64 -27.84
C SER A 72 14.61 -25.32 -26.65
N MET A 73 14.08 -26.46 -26.19
CA MET A 73 14.61 -27.19 -25.03
C MET A 73 16.09 -27.57 -25.17
N LYS A 74 16.57 -27.77 -26.41
CA LYS A 74 17.97 -28.11 -26.72
C LYS A 74 18.92 -26.91 -26.60
N ASP A 75 18.38 -25.69 -26.65
CA ASP A 75 19.16 -24.44 -26.62
C ASP A 75 19.36 -23.90 -25.19
N LEU A 76 18.86 -24.62 -24.17
CA LEU A 76 19.03 -24.25 -22.77
C LEU A 76 20.50 -24.41 -22.34
N ASN A 77 21.16 -23.28 -22.12
CA ASN A 77 22.54 -23.22 -21.68
C ASN A 77 22.65 -22.93 -20.18
N PHE A 78 23.27 -23.83 -19.43
CA PHE A 78 23.50 -23.72 -17.98
C PHE A 78 24.95 -23.36 -17.62
N GLU A 79 25.69 -22.77 -18.56
CA GLU A 79 27.04 -22.26 -18.29
C GLU A 79 27.06 -21.27 -17.11
N SER A 80 27.98 -21.53 -16.16
CA SER A 80 28.17 -20.74 -14.93
C SER A 80 28.41 -19.25 -15.21
N LYS A 81 28.94 -18.89 -16.38
CA LYS A 81 29.19 -17.50 -16.79
C LYS A 81 27.91 -16.66 -16.86
N TYR A 82 26.80 -17.23 -17.33
CA TYR A 82 25.54 -16.49 -17.53
C TYR A 82 24.56 -16.66 -16.36
N LEU A 83 24.76 -17.69 -15.54
CA LEU A 83 23.85 -18.07 -14.47
C LEU A 83 23.57 -16.92 -13.47
N PRO A 84 24.57 -16.15 -12.96
CA PRO A 84 24.30 -15.06 -12.03
C PRO A 84 23.44 -13.94 -12.64
N SER A 85 23.72 -13.58 -13.90
CA SER A 85 22.99 -12.52 -14.61
C SER A 85 21.55 -12.94 -14.90
N ILE A 86 21.34 -14.19 -15.33
CA ILE A 86 20.01 -14.75 -15.60
C ILE A 86 19.22 -14.90 -14.30
N LEU A 87 19.82 -15.37 -13.21
CA LEU A 87 19.15 -15.47 -11.91
C LEU A 87 18.71 -14.09 -11.40
N LYS A 88 19.58 -13.08 -11.51
CA LYS A 88 19.24 -11.70 -11.14
C LYS A 88 18.08 -11.16 -11.99
N ALA A 89 18.16 -11.31 -13.32
CA ALA A 89 17.11 -10.84 -14.23
C ALA A 89 15.79 -11.61 -14.01
N GLY A 90 15.85 -12.93 -13.85
CA GLY A 90 14.71 -13.79 -13.59
C GLY A 90 14.02 -13.45 -12.27
N PHE A 91 14.77 -13.19 -11.21
CA PHE A 91 14.21 -12.77 -9.93
C PHE A 91 13.44 -11.45 -10.04
N ILE A 92 14.07 -10.40 -10.60
CA ILE A 92 13.45 -9.08 -10.75
C ILE A 92 12.20 -9.16 -11.61
N THR A 93 12.31 -9.81 -12.77
CA THR A 93 11.21 -9.89 -13.73
C THR A 93 10.08 -10.82 -13.26
N SER A 94 10.37 -11.85 -12.47
CA SER A 94 9.34 -12.70 -11.84
C SER A 94 8.49 -11.93 -10.84
N ILE A 95 9.10 -11.11 -9.98
CA ILE A 95 8.39 -10.25 -9.04
C ILE A 95 7.49 -9.28 -9.80
N TRP A 96 8.00 -8.70 -10.88
CA TRP A 96 7.21 -7.81 -11.73
C TRP A 96 6.01 -8.52 -12.37
N SER A 97 6.24 -9.68 -12.99
CA SER A 97 5.19 -10.48 -13.62
C SER A 97 4.09 -10.87 -12.64
N LEU A 98 4.47 -11.26 -11.42
CA LEU A 98 3.53 -11.63 -10.36
C LEU A 98 2.77 -10.41 -9.85
N ALA A 99 3.46 -9.28 -9.61
CA ALA A 99 2.83 -8.05 -9.15
C ALA A 99 1.79 -7.53 -10.16
N GLU A 100 2.15 -7.47 -11.44
CA GLU A 100 1.22 -7.08 -12.51
C GLU A 100 0.06 -8.07 -12.59
N GLY A 101 0.36 -9.36 -12.68
CA GLY A 101 -0.64 -10.42 -12.81
C GLY A 101 -1.65 -10.44 -11.67
N ILE A 102 -1.18 -10.39 -10.42
CA ILE A 102 -2.04 -10.40 -9.23
C ILE A 102 -2.90 -9.14 -9.15
N THR A 103 -2.33 -7.98 -9.52
CA THR A 103 -3.08 -6.71 -9.53
C THR A 103 -4.22 -6.76 -10.54
N VAL A 104 -3.96 -7.28 -11.75
CA VAL A 104 -5.00 -7.46 -12.77
C VAL A 104 -6.06 -8.45 -12.30
N GLY A 105 -5.65 -9.63 -11.82
CA GLY A 105 -6.57 -10.66 -11.32
C GLY A 105 -7.49 -10.15 -10.22
N ARG A 106 -6.94 -9.43 -9.24
CA ARG A 106 -7.69 -8.83 -8.14
C ARG A 106 -8.69 -7.78 -8.61
N ASN A 107 -8.28 -6.87 -9.50
CA ASN A 107 -9.16 -5.83 -10.04
C ASN A 107 -10.38 -6.43 -10.76
N PHE A 108 -10.19 -7.45 -11.59
CA PHE A 108 -11.31 -8.09 -12.30
C PHE A 108 -12.15 -8.98 -11.38
N ALA A 109 -11.55 -9.63 -10.39
CA ALA A 109 -12.31 -10.40 -9.40
C ALA A 109 -13.25 -9.52 -8.57
N GLU A 110 -12.82 -8.30 -8.23
CA GLU A 110 -13.65 -7.31 -7.54
C GLU A 110 -14.82 -6.84 -8.42
N VAL A 111 -14.57 -6.56 -9.70
CA VAL A 111 -15.62 -6.20 -10.68
C VAL A 111 -16.66 -7.33 -10.83
N ASP A 112 -16.20 -8.58 -10.90
CA ASP A 112 -17.07 -9.76 -11.08
C ASP A 112 -17.64 -10.31 -9.75
N ASN A 113 -17.32 -9.69 -8.60
CA ASN A 113 -17.66 -10.19 -7.25
C ASN A 113 -17.31 -11.67 -7.04
N SER A 114 -16.16 -12.11 -7.55
CA SER A 114 -15.72 -13.51 -7.50
C SER A 114 -14.65 -13.72 -6.42
N SER A 115 -14.57 -14.95 -5.89
CA SER A 115 -13.52 -15.30 -4.93
C SER A 115 -12.17 -15.40 -5.63
N TYR A 116 -11.22 -14.57 -5.20
CA TYR A 116 -9.85 -14.54 -5.71
C TYR A 116 -8.89 -15.24 -4.74
N VAL A 117 -7.98 -16.08 -5.27
CA VAL A 117 -6.98 -16.80 -4.47
C VAL A 117 -5.60 -16.58 -5.08
N GLU A 118 -4.82 -15.68 -4.50
CA GLU A 118 -3.52 -15.24 -5.02
C GLU A 118 -2.54 -16.41 -5.23
N ASN A 119 -2.52 -17.35 -4.28
CA ASN A 119 -1.59 -18.49 -4.32
C ASN A 119 -1.76 -19.36 -5.57
N LYS A 120 -2.99 -19.48 -6.09
CA LYS A 120 -3.26 -20.26 -7.31
C LYS A 120 -2.73 -19.55 -8.55
N ASP A 121 -2.89 -18.23 -8.61
CA ASP A 121 -2.37 -17.42 -9.70
C ASP A 121 -0.83 -17.42 -9.74
N MET A 122 -0.18 -17.38 -8.58
CA MET A 122 1.29 -17.50 -8.50
C MET A 122 1.79 -18.81 -9.13
N ILE A 123 1.13 -19.94 -8.84
CA ILE A 123 1.47 -21.24 -9.43
C ILE A 123 1.19 -21.23 -10.95
N ALA A 124 0.08 -20.64 -11.38
CA ALA A 124 -0.27 -20.54 -12.80
C ALA A 124 0.75 -19.72 -13.60
N PHE A 125 1.17 -18.55 -13.09
CA PHE A 125 2.22 -17.73 -13.72
C PHE A 125 3.56 -18.45 -13.80
N GLY A 126 3.93 -19.19 -12.74
CA GLY A 126 5.15 -20.00 -12.72
C GLY A 126 5.11 -21.11 -13.77
N LEU A 127 4.03 -21.88 -13.82
CA LEU A 127 3.87 -22.98 -14.77
C LEU A 127 3.81 -22.48 -16.22
N MET A 128 3.07 -21.39 -16.47
CA MET A 128 2.97 -20.78 -17.79
C MET A 128 4.34 -20.35 -18.33
N ASN A 129 5.13 -19.64 -17.54
CA ASN A 129 6.46 -19.18 -17.95
C ASN A 129 7.47 -20.33 -18.06
N LEU A 130 7.35 -21.35 -17.21
CA LEU A 130 8.15 -22.56 -17.32
C LEU A 130 7.87 -23.28 -18.64
N CYS A 131 6.59 -23.52 -18.98
CA CYS A 131 6.20 -24.13 -20.24
C CYS A 131 6.62 -23.28 -21.45
N GLY A 132 6.42 -21.96 -21.39
CA GLY A 132 6.81 -21.03 -22.47
C GLY A 132 8.32 -20.97 -22.72
N SER A 133 9.14 -21.21 -21.70
CA SER A 133 10.61 -21.23 -21.82
C SER A 133 11.11 -22.32 -22.78
N PHE A 134 10.34 -23.42 -22.94
CA PHE A 134 10.66 -24.50 -23.87
C PHE A 134 10.29 -24.19 -25.32
N THR A 135 9.63 -23.06 -25.61
CA THR A 135 9.18 -22.66 -26.95
C THR A 135 9.69 -21.27 -27.35
N SER A 136 10.80 -20.82 -26.75
CA SER A 136 11.38 -19.48 -26.94
C SER A 136 10.41 -18.33 -26.65
N CYS A 137 9.47 -18.49 -25.72
CA CYS A 137 8.63 -17.38 -25.29
C CYS A 137 9.40 -16.43 -24.37
N TYR A 138 9.15 -15.14 -24.52
CA TYR A 138 9.57 -14.16 -23.52
C TYR A 138 8.66 -14.24 -22.28
N LEU A 139 9.07 -13.60 -21.19
CA LEU A 139 8.31 -13.58 -19.95
C LEU A 139 6.89 -13.04 -20.17
N THR A 140 5.91 -13.86 -19.86
CA THR A 140 4.48 -13.55 -20.00
C THR A 140 3.90 -13.19 -18.65
N THR A 141 3.23 -12.03 -18.59
CA THR A 141 2.58 -11.48 -17.39
C THR A 141 1.05 -11.52 -17.55
N GLY A 142 0.29 -10.88 -16.65
CA GLY A 142 -1.17 -10.73 -16.77
C GLY A 142 -1.53 -9.46 -17.55
N PRO A 143 -1.87 -9.53 -18.85
CA PRO A 143 -2.04 -8.33 -19.67
C PRO A 143 -3.37 -7.61 -19.36
N PHE A 144 -3.31 -6.49 -18.63
CA PHE A 144 -4.50 -5.72 -18.24
C PHE A 144 -5.41 -5.39 -19.44
N SER A 145 -4.85 -4.87 -20.52
CA SER A 145 -5.62 -4.43 -21.71
C SER A 145 -6.38 -5.59 -22.37
N LYS A 146 -5.75 -6.76 -22.54
CA LYS A 146 -6.39 -7.92 -23.18
C LYS A 146 -7.48 -8.52 -22.28
N THR A 147 -7.21 -8.62 -20.98
CA THR A 147 -8.21 -9.09 -19.99
C THR A 147 -9.40 -8.14 -19.93
N ALA A 148 -9.18 -6.83 -19.94
CA ALA A 148 -10.24 -5.82 -19.98
C ALA A 148 -11.13 -5.98 -21.22
N MET A 149 -10.53 -6.14 -22.40
CA MET A 149 -11.29 -6.37 -23.63
C MET A 149 -12.08 -7.67 -23.59
N ASN A 150 -11.50 -8.74 -23.07
CA ASN A 150 -12.17 -10.04 -22.95
C ASN A 150 -13.36 -9.99 -21.97
N CYS A 151 -13.20 -9.30 -20.85
CA CYS A 151 -14.27 -9.06 -19.87
C CYS A 151 -15.38 -8.18 -20.47
N ASN A 152 -15.02 -7.10 -21.16
CA ASN A 152 -15.98 -6.21 -21.82
C ASN A 152 -16.74 -6.90 -22.95
N ALA A 153 -16.15 -7.91 -23.61
CA ALA A 153 -16.82 -8.76 -24.59
C ALA A 153 -17.83 -9.74 -23.96
N GLY A 154 -17.94 -9.78 -22.62
CA GLY A 154 -18.88 -10.64 -21.89
C GLY A 154 -18.39 -12.08 -21.71
N CYS A 155 -17.10 -12.35 -21.88
CA CYS A 155 -16.52 -13.68 -21.71
C CYS A 155 -16.46 -14.05 -20.23
N LYS A 156 -17.01 -15.22 -19.87
CA LYS A 156 -17.11 -15.68 -18.46
C LYS A 156 -16.27 -16.93 -18.15
N THR A 157 -15.64 -17.54 -19.14
CA THR A 157 -14.90 -18.80 -18.98
C THR A 157 -13.52 -18.72 -19.60
N ALA A 158 -12.59 -19.52 -19.07
CA ALA A 158 -11.23 -19.65 -19.60
C ALA A 158 -11.18 -20.18 -21.05
N MET A 159 -12.30 -20.71 -21.57
CA MET A 159 -12.41 -21.16 -22.95
C MET A 159 -12.13 -20.03 -23.95
N SER A 160 -12.44 -18.77 -23.60
CA SER A 160 -12.09 -17.61 -24.42
C SER A 160 -10.58 -17.53 -24.70
N ASN A 161 -9.75 -17.76 -23.68
CA ASN A 161 -8.29 -17.74 -23.82
C ASN A 161 -7.78 -18.90 -24.70
N MET A 162 -8.45 -20.06 -24.64
CA MET A 162 -8.13 -21.21 -25.49
C MET A 162 -8.44 -20.90 -26.97
N VAL A 163 -9.60 -20.32 -27.25
CA VAL A 163 -9.97 -19.86 -28.61
C VAL A 163 -8.98 -18.81 -29.11
N GLN A 164 -8.59 -17.86 -28.26
CA GLN A 164 -7.60 -16.85 -28.60
C GLN A 164 -6.23 -17.47 -28.95
N ALA A 165 -5.79 -18.50 -28.21
CA ALA A 165 -4.54 -19.20 -28.50
C ALA A 165 -4.58 -19.92 -29.86
N PHE A 166 -5.68 -20.61 -30.18
CA PHE A 166 -5.85 -21.25 -31.49
C PHE A 166 -5.88 -20.24 -32.63
N LEU A 167 -6.59 -19.13 -32.46
CA LEU A 167 -6.65 -18.07 -33.45
C LEU A 167 -5.26 -17.45 -33.67
N MET A 168 -4.49 -17.24 -32.61
CA MET A 168 -3.12 -16.74 -32.71
C MET A 168 -2.21 -17.71 -33.48
N ALA A 169 -2.30 -19.02 -33.19
CA ALA A 169 -1.57 -20.04 -33.93
C ALA A 169 -1.95 -20.05 -35.43
N PHE A 170 -3.24 -19.91 -35.75
CA PHE A 170 -3.72 -19.79 -37.13
C PHE A 170 -3.16 -18.54 -37.82
N ILE A 171 -3.16 -17.38 -37.14
CA ILE A 171 -2.64 -16.13 -37.69
C ILE A 171 -1.14 -16.26 -38.00
N LEU A 172 -0.35 -16.81 -37.08
CA LEU A 172 1.09 -17.03 -37.32
C LEU A 172 1.35 -18.04 -38.45
N GLN A 173 0.51 -19.08 -38.55
CA GLN A 173 0.67 -20.12 -39.57
C GLN A 173 0.19 -19.69 -40.97
N PHE A 174 -0.76 -18.77 -41.11
CA PHE A 174 -1.35 -18.46 -42.43
C PHE A 174 -1.32 -16.97 -42.78
N LEU A 175 -1.50 -16.09 -41.80
CA LEU A 175 -1.66 -14.65 -42.01
C LEU A 175 -0.40 -13.83 -41.73
N ALA A 176 0.67 -14.42 -41.19
CA ALA A 176 1.94 -13.70 -40.92
C ALA A 176 2.45 -12.85 -42.10
N PRO A 177 2.42 -13.32 -43.37
CA PRO A 177 2.88 -12.50 -44.51
C PRO A 177 2.06 -11.23 -44.75
N PHE A 178 0.78 -11.19 -44.35
CA PHE A 178 -0.07 -10.01 -44.53
C PHE A 178 0.38 -8.83 -43.68
N PHE A 179 1.11 -9.07 -42.59
CA PHE A 179 1.60 -8.02 -41.72
C PHE A 179 2.89 -7.35 -42.24
N TYR A 180 3.50 -7.85 -43.32
CA TYR A 180 4.78 -7.35 -43.85
C TYR A 180 4.77 -5.83 -44.08
N TYR A 181 3.72 -5.33 -44.75
CA TYR A 181 3.58 -3.91 -45.10
C TYR A 181 3.02 -3.03 -43.98
N THR A 182 2.76 -3.60 -42.80
CA THR A 182 2.20 -2.84 -41.67
C THR A 182 3.21 -1.76 -41.25
N PRO A 183 2.82 -0.47 -41.25
CA PRO A 183 3.72 0.59 -40.86
C PRO A 183 3.88 0.65 -39.33
N LEU A 184 5.10 0.89 -38.85
CA LEU A 184 5.39 0.94 -37.41
C LEU A 184 4.62 2.05 -36.70
N PHE A 185 4.41 3.21 -37.35
CA PHE A 185 3.65 4.31 -36.75
C PHE A 185 2.20 3.93 -36.44
N ALA A 186 1.59 3.03 -37.23
CA ALA A 186 0.22 2.56 -36.98
C ALA A 186 0.16 1.69 -35.71
N LEU A 187 1.18 0.85 -35.49
CA LEU A 187 1.32 0.07 -34.25
C LEU A 187 1.57 0.99 -33.04
N SER A 188 2.39 2.04 -33.20
CA SER A 188 2.59 3.05 -32.16
C SER A 188 1.30 3.79 -31.82
N ALA A 189 0.52 4.18 -32.84
CA ALA A 189 -0.77 4.86 -32.64
C ALA A 189 -1.78 3.97 -31.89
N ILE A 190 -1.87 2.69 -32.24
CA ILE A 190 -2.71 1.71 -31.51
C ILE A 190 -2.27 1.60 -30.05
N THR A 191 -0.96 1.55 -29.80
CA THR A 191 -0.40 1.45 -28.45
C THR A 191 -0.73 2.69 -27.61
N VAL A 192 -0.47 3.89 -28.13
CA VAL A 192 -0.77 5.16 -27.43
C VAL A 192 -2.26 5.29 -27.14
N SER A 193 -3.11 5.02 -28.14
CA SER A 193 -4.56 5.02 -28.03
C SER A 193 -5.06 4.12 -26.88
N THR A 194 -4.50 2.92 -26.77
CA THR A 194 -4.88 1.96 -25.72
C THR A 194 -4.42 2.42 -24.34
N MET A 195 -3.20 2.95 -24.23
CA MET A 195 -2.62 3.36 -22.95
C MET A 195 -3.27 4.63 -22.37
N MET A 196 -3.76 5.54 -23.21
CA MET A 196 -4.50 6.72 -22.73
C MET A 196 -5.72 6.34 -21.88
N GLY A 197 -6.36 5.21 -22.20
CA GLY A 197 -7.51 4.70 -21.43
C GLY A 197 -7.17 4.19 -20.03
N LEU A 198 -5.90 3.91 -19.74
CA LEU A 198 -5.44 3.42 -18.44
C LEU A 198 -5.10 4.56 -17.46
N ILE A 199 -4.93 5.80 -17.94
CA ILE A 199 -4.54 6.93 -17.10
C ILE A 199 -5.75 7.39 -16.29
N ASN A 200 -5.76 7.04 -15.00
CA ASN A 200 -6.81 7.44 -14.06
C ASN A 200 -6.39 8.70 -13.27
N TYR A 201 -6.59 9.87 -13.88
CA TYR A 201 -6.27 11.16 -13.25
C TYR A 201 -7.19 11.51 -12.07
N THR A 202 -8.42 10.99 -12.07
CA THR A 202 -9.36 11.19 -10.96
C THR A 202 -8.88 10.57 -9.66
N GLU A 203 -8.29 9.37 -9.72
CA GLU A 203 -7.71 8.72 -8.55
C GLU A 203 -6.48 9.47 -8.02
N ALA A 204 -5.61 9.98 -8.89
CA ALA A 204 -4.48 10.79 -8.46
C ALA A 204 -4.93 12.06 -7.69
N ILE A 205 -6.00 12.72 -8.13
CA ILE A 205 -6.58 13.87 -7.43
C ILE A 205 -7.24 13.43 -6.11
N HIS A 206 -7.91 12.28 -6.10
CA HIS A 206 -8.51 11.72 -4.90
C HIS A 206 -7.46 11.42 -3.83
N LEU A 207 -6.35 10.78 -4.21
CA LEU A 207 -5.21 10.55 -3.31
C LEU A 207 -4.70 11.86 -2.70
N TYR A 208 -4.53 12.92 -3.51
CA TYR A 208 -4.10 14.23 -3.00
C TYR A 208 -5.06 14.83 -1.97
N LYS A 209 -6.37 14.62 -2.14
CA LYS A 209 -7.40 15.12 -1.21
C LYS A 209 -7.46 14.32 0.09
N VAL A 210 -7.25 13.00 0.01
CA VAL A 210 -7.34 12.09 1.16
C VAL A 210 -6.06 12.10 1.98
N ASP A 211 -4.91 11.84 1.34
CA ASP A 211 -3.61 11.82 2.02
C ASP A 211 -2.48 12.27 1.08
N LYS A 212 -1.84 13.39 1.46
CA LYS A 212 -0.73 13.98 0.72
C LYS A 212 0.47 13.03 0.60
N PHE A 213 0.71 12.15 1.56
CA PHE A 213 1.80 11.19 1.48
C PHE A 213 1.53 10.09 0.45
N ASP A 214 0.29 9.64 0.28
CA ASP A 214 -0.06 8.65 -0.76
C ASP A 214 0.09 9.27 -2.15
N PHE A 215 -0.26 10.55 -2.28
CA PHE A 215 0.02 11.30 -3.50
C PHE A 215 1.53 11.43 -3.79
N ILE A 216 2.36 11.69 -2.77
CA ILE A 216 3.82 11.73 -2.94
C ILE A 216 4.36 10.38 -3.41
N ILE A 217 3.89 9.27 -2.83
CA ILE A 217 4.27 7.92 -3.25
C ILE A 217 3.89 7.68 -4.72
N CYS A 218 2.66 8.04 -5.11
CA CYS A 218 2.18 7.94 -6.49
C CYS A 218 3.03 8.80 -7.45
N MET A 219 3.35 10.03 -7.07
CA MET A 219 4.14 10.94 -7.89
C MET A 219 5.60 10.49 -8.00
N ALA A 220 6.17 9.94 -6.93
CA ALA A 220 7.50 9.36 -6.94
C ALA A 220 7.58 8.16 -7.91
N ALA A 221 6.54 7.32 -7.95
CA ALA A 221 6.43 6.26 -8.94
C ALA A 221 6.40 6.84 -10.36
N PHE A 222 5.49 7.79 -10.62
CA PHE A 222 5.31 8.41 -11.93
C PHE A 222 6.56 9.10 -12.47
N LEU A 223 7.15 10.00 -11.67
CA LEU A 223 8.37 10.73 -12.05
C LEU A 223 9.58 9.79 -12.14
N GLY A 224 9.65 8.77 -11.28
CA GLY A 224 10.72 7.77 -11.32
C GLY A 224 10.73 6.97 -12.62
N VAL A 225 9.56 6.60 -13.14
CA VAL A 225 9.45 5.93 -14.45
C VAL A 225 9.80 6.89 -15.60
N ILE A 226 9.35 8.14 -15.55
CA ILE A 226 9.57 9.12 -16.64
C ILE A 226 11.05 9.50 -16.78
N PHE A 227 11.74 9.78 -15.67
CA PHE A 227 13.11 10.30 -15.71
C PHE A 227 14.19 9.22 -15.60
N GLY A 228 13.83 8.04 -15.11
CA GLY A 228 14.76 6.93 -14.96
C GLY A 228 14.33 5.76 -15.82
N ALA A 229 13.70 4.80 -15.16
CA ALA A 229 13.21 3.58 -15.75
C ALA A 229 12.14 2.98 -14.82
N LEU A 230 11.48 1.95 -15.31
CA LEU A 230 10.38 1.30 -14.62
C LEU A 230 10.80 0.71 -13.25
N ASP A 231 12.01 0.17 -13.17
CA ASP A 231 12.60 -0.35 -11.93
C ASP A 231 12.84 0.75 -10.89
N ILE A 232 13.38 1.91 -11.30
CA ILE A 232 13.61 3.06 -10.43
C ILE A 232 12.29 3.60 -9.86
N GLY A 233 11.26 3.76 -10.70
CA GLY A 233 9.94 4.21 -10.25
C GLY A 233 9.31 3.27 -9.22
N LEU A 234 9.43 1.96 -9.44
CA LEU A 234 8.95 0.97 -8.47
C LEU A 234 9.73 1.03 -7.16
N MET A 235 11.06 1.08 -7.22
CA MET A 235 11.91 1.15 -6.02
C MET A 235 11.60 2.38 -5.16
N LEU A 236 11.38 3.55 -5.79
CA LEU A 236 10.98 4.76 -5.09
C LEU A 236 9.61 4.62 -4.42
N SER A 237 8.61 4.11 -5.15
CA SER A 237 7.25 3.92 -4.63
C SER A 237 7.21 2.97 -3.44
N VAL A 238 7.82 1.79 -3.58
CA VAL A 238 7.90 0.78 -2.51
C VAL A 238 8.73 1.31 -1.34
N GLY A 239 9.87 1.96 -1.61
CA GLY A 239 10.72 2.56 -0.59
C GLY A 239 9.98 3.60 0.26
N PHE A 240 9.26 4.53 -0.38
CA PHE A 240 8.46 5.52 0.35
C PHE A 240 7.27 4.90 1.08
N SER A 241 6.63 3.87 0.52
CA SER A 241 5.55 3.15 1.19
C SER A 241 6.03 2.46 2.48
N VAL A 242 7.18 1.78 2.41
CA VAL A 242 7.83 1.16 3.58
C VAL A 242 8.25 2.22 4.59
N LEU A 243 8.86 3.31 4.14
CA LEU A 243 9.29 4.41 5.01
C LEU A 243 8.09 5.04 5.74
N ARG A 244 6.97 5.24 5.04
CA ARG A 244 5.72 5.71 5.64
C ARG A 244 5.22 4.73 6.68
N ALA A 245 5.12 3.45 6.36
CA ALA A 245 4.68 2.42 7.29
C ALA A 245 5.56 2.39 8.56
N LEU A 246 6.89 2.43 8.40
CA LEU A 246 7.84 2.50 9.52
C LEU A 246 7.65 3.78 10.35
N SER A 247 7.38 4.92 9.71
CA SER A 247 7.12 6.19 10.41
C SER A 247 5.86 6.13 11.26
N TYR A 248 4.78 5.52 10.77
CA TYR A 248 3.55 5.31 11.54
C TYR A 248 3.77 4.37 12.73
N VAL A 249 4.55 3.31 12.55
CA VAL A 249 4.90 2.38 13.64
C VAL A 249 5.81 3.05 14.68
N ALA A 250 6.76 3.87 14.24
CA ALA A 250 7.73 4.54 15.11
C ALA A 250 7.12 5.69 15.93
N ARG A 251 6.08 6.35 15.40
CA ARG A 251 5.40 7.49 16.06
C ARG A 251 3.90 7.26 16.17
N PRO A 252 3.48 6.30 17.01
CA PRO A 252 2.06 6.05 17.22
C PRO A 252 1.41 7.26 17.91
N ALA A 253 0.14 7.53 17.57
CA ALA A 253 -0.66 8.51 18.29
C ALA A 253 -0.93 8.03 19.71
N ILE A 254 -0.76 8.94 20.67
CA ILE A 254 -1.02 8.74 22.10
C ILE A 254 -1.96 9.86 22.50
N CYS A 255 -3.00 9.53 23.27
CA CYS A 255 -4.02 10.48 23.69
C CYS A 255 -4.07 10.56 25.22
N THR A 256 -4.35 11.75 25.75
CA THR A 256 -4.69 11.95 27.17
C THR A 256 -6.19 11.77 27.34
N LEU A 257 -6.60 11.01 28.35
CA LEU A 257 -8.02 10.73 28.60
C LEU A 257 -8.55 11.58 29.75
N GLY A 258 -9.73 12.17 29.56
CA GLY A 258 -10.55 12.79 30.59
C GLY A 258 -11.89 12.08 30.73
N MET A 259 -12.58 12.30 31.84
CA MET A 259 -13.93 11.77 32.05
C MET A 259 -14.98 12.74 31.52
N LEU A 260 -15.98 12.26 30.77
CA LEU A 260 -17.18 13.04 30.45
C LEU A 260 -18.13 12.97 31.65
N PRO A 261 -18.43 14.10 32.32
CA PRO A 261 -19.25 14.10 33.55
C PRO A 261 -20.63 13.47 33.37
N ASP A 262 -21.25 13.69 32.21
CA ASP A 262 -22.63 13.27 31.94
C ASP A 262 -22.79 11.76 31.70
N LEU A 263 -21.71 11.10 31.27
CA LEU A 263 -21.75 9.72 30.76
C LEU A 263 -20.83 8.76 31.53
N GLY A 264 -19.90 9.28 32.35
CA GLY A 264 -18.93 8.46 33.06
C GLY A 264 -17.96 7.70 32.14
N ILE A 265 -17.80 8.15 30.89
CA ILE A 265 -16.91 7.54 29.90
C ILE A 265 -15.62 8.35 29.78
N TYR A 266 -14.51 7.64 29.53
CA TYR A 266 -13.21 8.26 29.31
C TYR A 266 -12.97 8.49 27.82
N ARG A 267 -12.63 9.72 27.43
CA ARG A 267 -12.36 10.12 26.04
C ARG A 267 -11.21 11.11 25.95
N ASP A 268 -10.69 11.23 24.74
CA ASP A 268 -9.62 12.17 24.42
C ASP A 268 -10.04 13.61 24.73
N VAL A 269 -9.21 14.31 25.52
CA VAL A 269 -9.43 15.69 25.95
C VAL A 269 -9.28 16.66 24.76
N ASP A 270 -8.47 16.31 23.76
CA ASP A 270 -8.28 17.16 22.58
C ASP A 270 -9.51 17.11 21.64
N GLN A 271 -10.28 16.02 21.70
CA GLN A 271 -11.45 15.81 20.84
C GLN A 271 -12.78 16.17 21.53
N TYR A 272 -12.90 15.90 22.83
CA TYR A 272 -14.13 16.09 23.61
C TYR A 272 -13.85 16.95 24.83
N ASN A 273 -14.88 17.68 25.28
CA ASN A 273 -14.78 18.52 26.48
C ASN A 273 -14.83 17.65 27.75
N ALA A 274 -13.75 16.91 27.99
CA ALA A 274 -13.60 15.93 29.06
C ALA A 274 -12.86 16.55 30.26
N SER A 275 -13.34 16.30 31.48
CA SER A 275 -12.70 16.79 32.70
C SER A 275 -11.54 15.88 33.12
N THR A 276 -10.38 16.46 33.38
CA THR A 276 -9.23 15.77 33.99
C THR A 276 -9.30 15.81 35.51
N PHE A 277 -8.49 15.00 36.18
CA PHE A 277 -8.45 14.90 37.65
C PHE A 277 -7.13 15.51 38.16
N PRO A 278 -7.16 16.45 39.11
CA PRO A 278 -5.93 17.02 39.67
C PRO A 278 -5.02 15.93 40.27
N GLY A 279 -3.76 15.89 39.83
CA GLY A 279 -2.77 14.92 40.28
C GLY A 279 -2.81 13.55 39.60
N VAL A 280 -3.79 13.28 38.72
CA VAL A 280 -3.92 12.01 37.99
C VAL A 280 -3.87 12.25 36.48
N LEU A 281 -2.90 11.63 35.80
CA LEU A 281 -2.75 11.68 34.36
C LEU A 281 -3.10 10.33 33.74
N ILE A 282 -4.11 10.30 32.87
CA ILE A 282 -4.55 9.08 32.16
C ILE A 282 -4.08 9.16 30.71
N ILE A 283 -3.32 8.15 30.28
CA ILE A 283 -2.74 8.09 28.93
C ILE A 283 -3.16 6.79 28.26
N GLN A 284 -3.74 6.90 27.07
CA GLN A 284 -4.11 5.75 26.25
C GLN A 284 -3.01 5.37 25.26
N LEU A 285 -2.56 4.13 25.37
CA LEU A 285 -1.59 3.53 24.45
C LEU A 285 -2.36 2.75 23.38
N GLY A 286 -2.57 3.39 22.22
CA GLY A 286 -3.38 2.88 21.12
C GLY A 286 -2.65 2.01 20.10
N ALA A 287 -1.39 1.64 20.37
CA ALA A 287 -0.53 0.97 19.39
C ALA A 287 0.32 -0.14 20.01
N PRO A 288 0.76 -1.13 19.21
CA PRO A 288 1.78 -2.08 19.64
C PRO A 288 3.05 -1.37 20.13
N ILE A 289 3.64 -1.86 21.21
CA ILE A 289 4.85 -1.27 21.79
C ILE A 289 6.04 -2.17 21.46
N PHE A 290 6.96 -1.65 20.66
CA PHE A 290 8.16 -2.35 20.21
C PHE A 290 9.40 -1.51 20.49
N PHE A 291 10.57 -2.10 20.32
CA PHE A 291 11.85 -1.39 20.36
C PHE A 291 11.87 -0.11 19.51
N ALA A 292 11.22 -0.12 18.34
CA ALA A 292 11.22 1.02 17.42
C ALA A 292 10.48 2.26 17.95
N ASN A 293 9.49 2.09 18.84
CA ASN A 293 8.65 3.19 19.31
C ASN A 293 8.65 3.39 20.83
N CYS A 294 9.26 2.49 21.61
CA CYS A 294 9.28 2.58 23.07
C CYS A 294 9.89 3.88 23.59
N THR A 295 10.98 4.34 22.95
CA THR A 295 11.64 5.61 23.31
C THR A 295 10.73 6.80 23.03
N TYR A 296 10.06 6.80 21.87
CA TYR A 296 9.12 7.86 21.50
C TYR A 296 7.93 7.90 22.47
N ILE A 297 7.35 6.75 22.80
CA ILE A 297 6.24 6.65 23.77
C ILE A 297 6.67 7.21 25.13
N ARG A 298 7.86 6.83 25.62
CA ARG A 298 8.40 7.34 26.89
C ARG A 298 8.57 8.86 26.87
N GLU A 299 9.21 9.40 25.83
CA GLU A 299 9.39 10.85 25.67
C GLU A 299 8.05 11.59 25.62
N ARG A 300 7.06 11.01 24.94
CA ARG A 300 5.73 11.59 24.82
C ARG A 300 4.98 11.57 26.16
N ILE A 301 5.06 10.49 26.93
CA ILE A 301 4.51 10.44 28.30
C ILE A 301 5.17 11.51 29.18
N MET A 302 6.49 11.62 29.14
CA MET A 302 7.23 12.65 29.90
C MET A 302 6.82 14.07 29.47
N SER A 303 6.58 14.28 28.17
CA SER A 303 6.09 15.56 27.65
C SER A 303 4.70 15.89 28.18
N TYR A 304 3.78 14.91 28.27
CA TYR A 304 2.44 15.13 28.82
C TYR A 304 2.46 15.45 30.32
N ILE A 305 3.35 14.81 31.09
CA ILE A 305 3.54 15.10 32.52
C ILE A 305 3.96 16.57 32.71
N ARG A 306 4.94 17.04 31.92
CA ARG A 306 5.43 18.42 31.98
C ARG A 306 4.34 19.43 31.63
N SER A 307 3.59 19.19 30.55
CA SER A 307 2.53 20.11 30.12
C SER A 307 1.39 20.23 31.14
N GLU A 308 1.04 19.13 31.82
CA GLU A 308 0.05 19.14 32.89
C GLU A 308 0.52 19.93 34.12
N GLN A 309 1.77 19.73 34.53
CA GLN A 309 2.36 20.46 35.66
C GLN A 309 2.44 21.98 35.38
N GLU A 310 2.76 22.37 34.15
CA GLU A 310 2.81 23.78 33.74
C GLU A 310 1.41 24.42 33.64
N SER A 311 0.41 23.70 33.15
CA SER A 311 -0.92 24.26 32.87
C SER A 311 -1.80 24.36 34.13
N ASN A 312 -1.80 23.31 34.96
CA ASN A 312 -2.70 23.21 36.11
C ASN A 312 -2.03 23.57 37.44
N GLY A 313 -0.70 23.74 37.47
CA GLY A 313 0.08 23.99 38.69
C GLY A 313 0.06 22.83 39.69
N SER A 314 -0.62 21.73 39.37
CA SER A 314 -0.73 20.53 40.18
C SER A 314 0.38 19.55 39.82
N ILE A 315 1.07 19.05 40.84
CA ILE A 315 2.05 17.97 40.68
C ILE A 315 1.30 16.69 40.29
N VAL A 316 1.65 16.11 39.15
CA VAL A 316 1.18 14.77 38.76
C VAL A 316 1.84 13.76 39.69
N GLU A 317 1.03 12.99 40.41
CA GLU A 317 1.48 11.96 41.37
C GLU A 317 1.07 10.55 40.90
N GLN A 318 0.04 10.43 40.07
CA GLN A 318 -0.50 9.16 39.59
C GLN A 318 -0.57 9.16 38.07
N ILE A 319 0.05 8.15 37.44
CA ILE A 319 0.04 7.95 35.99
C ILE A 319 -0.69 6.64 35.69
N ILE A 320 -1.78 6.73 34.94
CA ILE A 320 -2.58 5.58 34.53
C ILE A 320 -2.35 5.34 33.04
N LEU A 321 -1.79 4.17 32.70
CA LEU A 321 -1.58 3.74 31.32
C LEU A 321 -2.69 2.77 30.91
N ASP A 322 -3.58 3.20 30.02
CA ASP A 322 -4.55 2.33 29.37
C ASP A 322 -3.88 1.52 28.26
N MET A 323 -3.76 0.21 28.49
CA MET A 323 -3.16 -0.77 27.59
C MET A 323 -4.21 -1.49 26.73
N SER A 324 -5.49 -1.09 26.76
CA SER A 324 -6.57 -1.73 25.99
C SER A 324 -6.28 -1.78 24.48
N GLY A 325 -5.62 -0.73 23.97
CA GLY A 325 -5.23 -0.57 22.57
C GLY A 325 -3.93 -1.29 22.19
N VAL A 326 -3.17 -1.79 23.16
CA VAL A 326 -1.89 -2.45 22.90
C VAL A 326 -2.13 -3.90 22.52
N THR A 327 -1.92 -4.23 21.24
CA THR A 327 -2.12 -5.60 20.74
C THR A 327 -0.94 -6.52 21.04
N SER A 328 0.28 -5.99 21.01
CA SER A 328 1.49 -6.77 21.31
C SER A 328 2.59 -5.90 21.93
N ILE A 329 3.42 -6.53 22.74
CA ILE A 329 4.63 -5.93 23.31
C ILE A 329 5.85 -6.84 23.08
N ASP A 330 7.05 -6.27 22.87
CA ASP A 330 8.31 -7.01 22.81
C ASP A 330 9.13 -6.88 24.12
N THR A 331 10.18 -7.70 24.25
CA THR A 331 11.01 -7.76 25.46
C THR A 331 11.70 -6.42 25.74
N THR A 332 12.15 -5.72 24.70
CA THR A 332 12.86 -4.45 24.85
C THR A 332 11.92 -3.33 25.31
N ALA A 333 10.68 -3.32 24.82
CA ALA A 333 9.64 -2.42 25.27
C ALA A 333 9.27 -2.66 26.74
N ILE A 334 9.17 -3.91 27.18
CA ILE A 334 8.92 -4.24 28.60
C ILE A 334 10.05 -3.69 29.48
N GLN A 335 11.31 -3.88 29.07
CA GLN A 335 12.46 -3.35 29.78
C GLN A 335 12.45 -1.81 29.82
N GLY A 336 12.14 -1.16 28.70
CA GLY A 336 11.97 0.29 28.65
C GLY A 336 10.85 0.81 29.56
N LEU A 337 9.75 0.06 29.70
CA LEU A 337 8.66 0.41 30.60
C LEU A 337 9.06 0.23 32.07
N LEU A 338 9.88 -0.76 32.41
CA LEU A 338 10.47 -0.90 33.75
C LEU A 338 11.39 0.25 34.11
N GLU A 339 12.24 0.67 33.17
CA GLU A 339 13.11 1.85 33.35
C GLU A 339 12.28 3.12 33.53
N THR A 340 11.19 3.25 32.76
CA THR A 340 10.25 4.36 32.89
C THR A 340 9.58 4.36 34.28
N ASN A 341 9.17 3.19 34.78
CA ASN A 341 8.60 3.07 36.12
C ASN A 341 9.58 3.51 37.22
N LYS A 342 10.86 3.12 37.12
CA LYS A 342 11.88 3.57 38.07
C LYS A 342 12.05 5.09 38.07
N ILE A 343 12.00 5.71 36.89
CA ILE A 343 12.06 7.18 36.76
C ILE A 343 10.82 7.82 37.42
N PHE A 344 9.64 7.22 37.27
CA PHE A 344 8.43 7.69 37.93
C PHE A 344 8.54 7.58 39.45
N GLU A 345 8.95 6.44 39.97
CA GLU A 345 9.13 6.22 41.42
C GLU A 345 10.14 7.22 42.03
N MET A 346 11.25 7.49 41.34
CA MET A 346 12.24 8.48 41.79
C MET A 346 11.68 9.91 41.85
N ASN A 347 10.65 10.21 41.07
CA ASN A 347 9.97 11.50 41.06
C ASN A 347 8.71 11.52 41.94
N GLY A 348 8.50 10.50 42.78
CA GLY A 348 7.31 10.40 43.64
C GLY A 348 6.01 10.06 42.89
N MET A 349 6.11 9.61 41.63
CA MET A 349 4.95 9.25 40.81
C MET A 349 4.72 7.75 40.80
N LYS A 350 3.45 7.33 40.89
CA LYS A 350 3.06 5.91 40.80
C LYS A 350 2.45 5.59 39.45
N MET A 351 2.91 4.52 38.82
CA MET A 351 2.38 4.02 37.55
C MET A 351 1.36 2.90 37.78
N SER A 352 0.21 3.00 37.12
CA SER A 352 -0.83 1.96 37.08
C SER A 352 -1.10 1.52 35.65
N ILE A 353 -1.39 0.23 35.47
CA ILE A 353 -1.69 -0.38 34.17
C ILE A 353 -3.15 -0.81 34.13
N VAL A 354 -3.84 -0.46 33.05
CA VAL A 354 -5.27 -0.78 32.88
C VAL A 354 -5.48 -1.66 31.66
N ASN A 355 -6.26 -2.73 31.84
CA ASN A 355 -6.77 -3.62 30.79
C ASN A 355 -5.75 -4.07 29.71
N PRO A 356 -4.59 -4.64 30.09
CA PRO A 356 -3.68 -5.22 29.11
C PRO A 356 -4.35 -6.44 28.44
N ARG A 357 -4.23 -6.55 27.11
CA ARG A 357 -4.71 -7.74 26.40
C ARG A 357 -3.99 -9.01 26.85
N MET A 358 -4.62 -10.17 26.67
CA MET A 358 -4.11 -11.46 27.15
C MET A 358 -2.65 -11.72 26.73
N GLU A 359 -2.32 -11.60 25.43
CA GLU A 359 -0.95 -11.82 24.93
C GLU A 359 0.07 -10.85 25.54
N VAL A 360 -0.36 -9.61 25.83
CA VAL A 360 0.49 -8.60 26.48
C VAL A 360 0.69 -8.95 27.95
N LEU A 361 -0.40 -9.28 28.65
CA LEU A 361 -0.38 -9.65 30.06
C LEU A 361 0.48 -10.89 30.33
N GLU A 362 0.38 -11.92 29.49
CA GLU A 362 1.22 -13.13 29.59
C GLU A 362 2.71 -12.78 29.51
N LYS A 363 3.10 -11.90 28.59
CA LYS A 363 4.49 -11.42 28.46
C LYS A 363 4.93 -10.56 29.64
N LEU A 364 4.04 -9.73 30.19
CA LEU A 364 4.32 -8.94 31.40
C LEU A 364 4.51 -9.84 32.64
N ILE A 365 3.73 -10.93 32.76
CA ILE A 365 3.89 -11.91 33.84
C ILE A 365 5.21 -12.67 33.65
N ALA A 366 5.46 -13.21 32.45
CA ALA A 366 6.66 -13.99 32.16
C ALA A 366 7.96 -13.18 32.35
N SER A 367 7.93 -11.87 32.10
CA SER A 367 9.07 -10.96 32.29
C SER A 367 9.24 -10.46 33.74
N ARG A 368 8.39 -10.89 34.69
CA ARG A 368 8.35 -10.40 36.08
C ARG A 368 8.08 -8.89 36.18
N PHE A 369 7.44 -8.30 35.17
CA PHE A 369 7.04 -6.90 35.19
C PHE A 369 5.98 -6.65 36.26
N VAL A 370 4.99 -7.55 36.35
CA VAL A 370 3.91 -7.49 37.34
C VAL A 370 4.44 -7.53 38.77
N ASP A 371 5.46 -8.36 39.03
CA ASP A 371 6.05 -8.50 40.36
C ASP A 371 6.82 -7.24 40.79
N LYS A 372 7.43 -6.52 39.83
CA LYS A 372 8.21 -5.31 40.10
C LYS A 372 7.34 -4.08 40.37
N ILE A 373 6.24 -3.92 39.64
CA ILE A 373 5.31 -2.78 39.80
C ILE A 373 4.27 -3.02 40.90
N GLY A 374 4.06 -4.29 41.25
CA GLY A 374 3.08 -4.71 42.23
C GLY A 374 1.72 -5.01 41.60
N LYS A 375 1.10 -6.11 42.05
CA LYS A 375 -0.20 -6.59 41.56
C LYS A 375 -1.33 -5.58 41.78
N ASN A 376 -1.21 -4.73 42.80
CA ASN A 376 -2.21 -3.72 43.15
C ASN A 376 -2.22 -2.51 42.19
N SER A 377 -1.26 -2.42 41.28
CA SER A 377 -1.18 -1.37 40.26
C SER A 377 -1.81 -1.80 38.93
N PHE A 378 -2.42 -2.98 38.87
CA PHE A 378 -3.12 -3.50 37.70
C PHE A 378 -4.63 -3.43 37.91
N PHE A 379 -5.34 -2.83 36.97
CA PHE A 379 -6.79 -2.67 37.03
C PHE A 379 -7.45 -3.18 35.76
N LEU A 380 -8.70 -3.63 35.90
CA LEU A 380 -9.52 -4.03 34.76
C LEU A 380 -10.18 -2.82 34.08
N THR A 381 -10.62 -1.82 34.86
CA THR A 381 -11.31 -0.65 34.34
C THR A 381 -10.58 0.64 34.71
N LEU A 382 -10.76 1.67 33.88
CA LEU A 382 -10.22 3.01 34.14
C LEU A 382 -10.84 3.64 35.39
N ASP A 383 -12.14 3.43 35.62
CA ASP A 383 -12.85 3.97 36.77
C ASP A 383 -12.30 3.43 38.10
N ASP A 384 -12.01 2.12 38.17
CA ASP A 384 -11.37 1.51 39.34
C ASP A 384 -9.97 2.09 39.59
N ALA A 385 -9.18 2.26 38.52
CA ALA A 385 -7.84 2.83 38.61
C ALA A 385 -7.89 4.29 39.11
N VAL A 386 -8.79 5.10 38.56
CA VAL A 386 -8.95 6.51 38.97
C VAL A 386 -9.44 6.62 40.41
N LYS A 387 -10.41 5.81 40.83
CA LYS A 387 -10.89 5.78 42.22
C LYS A 387 -9.77 5.40 43.18
N ALA A 388 -8.98 4.37 42.86
CA ALA A 388 -7.84 3.96 43.67
C ALA A 388 -6.76 5.07 43.75
N SER A 389 -6.45 5.73 42.63
CA SER A 389 -5.52 6.85 42.59
C SER A 389 -6.00 8.04 43.42
N ILE A 390 -7.28 8.44 43.31
CA ILE A 390 -7.86 9.53 44.11
C ILE A 390 -7.86 9.19 45.60
N TYR A 391 -8.16 7.95 45.97
CA TYR A 391 -8.10 7.51 47.36
C TYR A 391 -6.66 7.63 47.91
N SER A 392 -5.67 7.14 47.17
CA SER A 392 -4.25 7.26 47.55
C SER A 392 -3.78 8.71 47.69
N LEU A 393 -4.28 9.62 46.84
CA LEU A 393 -3.96 11.05 46.89
C LEU A 393 -4.60 11.78 48.08
N ARG A 394 -5.74 11.28 48.57
CA ARG A 394 -6.38 11.84 49.77
C ARG A 394 -5.62 11.42 51.02
N GLU A 395 -5.22 10.14 51.09
CA GLU A 395 -4.50 9.57 52.22
C GLU A 395 -3.12 10.23 52.42
N SER A 396 -2.39 10.52 51.33
CA SER A 396 -1.12 11.26 51.41
C SER A 396 -1.29 12.67 51.98
N LYS A 397 -2.28 13.43 51.50
CA LYS A 397 -2.55 14.78 52.00
C LYS A 397 -2.94 14.83 53.48
N THR A 398 -3.76 13.88 53.95
CA THR A 398 -4.12 13.80 55.37
C THR A 398 -2.91 13.52 56.28
N ASN A 399 -1.95 12.72 55.81
CA ASN A 399 -0.73 12.45 56.58
C ASN A 399 0.20 13.66 56.62
N ASP A 400 0.36 14.39 55.50
CA ASP A 400 1.15 15.62 55.45
C ASP A 400 0.57 16.72 56.37
N ASP A 401 -0.76 16.85 56.43
CA ASP A 401 -1.44 17.82 57.31
C ASP A 401 -1.29 17.45 58.80
N GLU A 402 -1.35 16.15 59.16
CA GLU A 402 -1.13 15.68 60.54
C GLU A 402 0.32 15.88 61.00
N ASP A 403 1.30 15.65 60.13
CA ASP A 403 2.72 15.86 60.45
C ASP A 403 3.08 17.35 60.53
N ALA A 404 2.52 18.20 59.65
CA ALA A 404 2.65 19.66 59.76
C ALA A 404 2.01 20.22 61.03
N PHE A 405 0.89 19.65 61.48
CA PHE A 405 0.26 20.02 62.75
C PHE A 405 1.11 19.60 63.96
N ARG A 406 1.80 18.45 63.88
CA ARG A 406 2.73 17.99 64.93
C ARG A 406 4.00 18.84 65.01
N GLU A 407 4.54 19.32 63.89
CA GLU A 407 5.73 20.19 63.90
C GLU A 407 5.43 21.61 64.39
N THR A 408 4.20 22.10 64.24
CA THR A 408 3.79 23.43 64.74
C THR A 408 3.28 23.42 66.18
N SER A 409 3.11 22.24 66.80
CA SER A 409 2.68 22.07 68.20
C SER A 409 3.81 21.66 69.16
N VAL A 410 5.07 21.74 68.71
CA VAL A 410 6.31 21.71 69.52
C VAL A 410 6.90 23.13 69.54
#